data_AF-A0A1R1YIU3-F1
#
_entry.id   AF-A0A1R1YIU3-F1
#
_cell.length_a   1.000
_cell.length_b   1.000
_cell.length_c   1.000
_cell.angle_alpha   90.00
_cell.angle_beta   90.00
_cell.angle_gamma   90.00
#
_symmetry.space_group_name_H-M   'P 1'
#
loop_
_entity.id
_entity.type
_entity.pdbx_description
1 polymer ?
#
loop_
_entity_poly.entity_id
_entity_poly.type
_entity_poly.pdbx_seq_one_letter_code
_entity_poly.pdbx_strand_id
1 'polypeptide(L)'
;MLSTTIKFTLLAALLKLSSSQTENVAFTLWSRSTAPTSFNTIHVKYDTCFNYGLTPSFMISTISDAEISFFRDSRCTNLVAKKDICGSYGYKTPNGPPEIVAAYGVIITKKDGICKYKRRRREF
;
A
#
# COMPACT_ATOMS: atom_id res chain seq x y z
N MET A 1 20.79 -15.49 -7.52
CA MET A 1 20.18 -14.55 -6.55
C MET A 1 20.35 -13.06 -6.91
N LEU A 2 21.28 -12.66 -7.81
CA LEU A 2 21.40 -11.27 -8.32
C LEU A 2 20.33 -10.88 -9.38
N SER A 3 19.76 -11.87 -10.07
CA SER A 3 18.83 -11.70 -11.21
C SER A 3 17.37 -11.40 -10.80
N THR A 4 16.97 -11.75 -9.58
CA THR A 4 15.62 -11.48 -9.02
C THR A 4 15.47 -10.05 -8.51
N THR A 5 16.56 -9.44 -8.07
CA THR A 5 16.63 -8.07 -7.52
C THR A 5 16.51 -7.01 -8.62
N ILE A 6 17.07 -7.27 -9.80
CA ILE A 6 17.08 -6.35 -10.96
C ILE A 6 15.72 -6.32 -11.69
N LYS A 7 14.99 -7.46 -11.68
CA LYS A 7 13.64 -7.56 -12.27
C LYS A 7 12.56 -6.86 -11.42
N PHE A 8 12.70 -6.85 -10.09
CA PHE A 8 11.82 -6.09 -9.18
C PHE A 8 12.02 -4.57 -9.31
N THR A 9 13.26 -4.12 -9.50
CA THR A 9 13.59 -2.70 -9.66
C THR A 9 13.12 -2.11 -10.99
N LEU A 10 13.01 -2.92 -12.06
CA LEU A 10 12.51 -2.46 -13.36
C LEU A 10 10.97 -2.46 -13.46
N LEU A 11 10.29 -3.41 -12.81
CA LEU A 11 8.83 -3.47 -12.76
C LEU A 11 8.24 -2.38 -11.84
N ALA A 12 8.87 -2.13 -10.68
CA ALA A 12 8.57 -0.96 -9.83
C ALA A 12 8.81 0.38 -10.56
N ALA A 13 9.65 0.39 -11.60
CA ALA A 13 9.91 1.56 -12.42
C ALA A 13 8.87 1.75 -13.56
N LEU A 14 8.20 0.69 -14.03
CA LEU A 14 7.10 0.69 -15.03
C LEU A 14 5.70 0.87 -14.43
N LEU A 15 5.58 0.91 -13.09
CA LEU A 15 4.40 1.44 -12.40
C LEU A 15 4.42 2.98 -12.30
N LYS A 16 5.50 3.65 -12.76
CA LYS A 16 5.38 4.93 -13.47
C LYS A 16 4.65 4.59 -14.78
N LEU A 17 3.45 5.05 -15.07
CA LEU A 17 3.14 6.39 -15.55
C LEU A 17 1.63 6.47 -15.43
N SER A 18 1.11 7.26 -14.48
CA SER A 18 -0.32 7.55 -14.39
C SER A 18 -1.21 6.31 -14.46
N SER A 19 -1.25 5.50 -13.40
CA SER A 19 -2.57 4.94 -13.07
C SER A 19 -3.52 6.13 -13.08
N SER A 20 -4.41 6.15 -14.08
CA SER A 20 -5.54 7.04 -14.24
C SER A 20 -6.48 6.81 -13.04
N GLN A 21 -6.00 7.10 -11.83
CA GLN A 21 -6.78 6.94 -10.63
C GLN A 21 -7.70 8.16 -10.59
N THR A 22 -8.99 7.89 -10.60
CA THR A 22 -9.99 8.90 -10.27
C THR A 22 -9.72 9.37 -8.83
N GLU A 23 -9.96 10.65 -8.52
CA GLU A 23 -9.62 11.24 -7.21
C GLU A 23 -10.20 10.48 -6.00
N ASN A 24 -11.17 9.59 -6.22
CA ASN A 24 -11.90 8.86 -5.18
C ASN A 24 -11.53 7.37 -5.05
N VAL A 25 -10.44 6.91 -5.70
CA VAL A 25 -10.04 5.50 -5.69
C VAL A 25 -8.55 5.35 -5.40
N ALA A 26 -8.21 4.45 -4.48
CA ALA A 26 -6.87 3.95 -4.23
C ALA A 26 -6.58 2.71 -5.08
N PHE A 27 -5.31 2.54 -5.45
CA PHE A 27 -4.82 1.41 -6.21
C PHE A 27 -4.09 0.45 -5.28
N THR A 28 -4.34 -0.85 -5.44
CA THR A 28 -3.70 -1.88 -4.60
C THR A 28 -3.16 -3.01 -5.47
N LEU A 29 -1.95 -3.46 -5.16
CA LEU A 29 -1.28 -4.63 -5.72
C LEU A 29 -1.05 -5.63 -4.60
N TRP A 30 -1.34 -6.91 -4.83
CA TRP A 30 -1.11 -7.93 -3.80
C TRP A 30 -0.78 -9.29 -4.38
N SER A 31 -0.12 -10.12 -3.58
CA SER A 31 0.19 -11.50 -3.95
C SER A 31 0.16 -12.45 -2.77
N ARG A 32 -0.17 -13.71 -3.04
CA ARG A 32 -0.17 -14.80 -2.04
C ARG A 32 1.21 -15.36 -1.75
N SER A 33 2.21 -15.02 -2.56
CA SER A 33 3.58 -15.50 -2.41
C SER A 33 4.48 -14.44 -1.75
N THR A 34 5.45 -14.89 -0.95
CA THR A 34 6.54 -14.06 -0.41
C THR A 34 7.53 -13.66 -1.50
N ALA A 35 7.64 -14.44 -2.58
CA ALA A 35 8.44 -14.15 -3.77
C ALA A 35 7.52 -14.13 -4.99
N PRO A 36 6.65 -13.12 -5.10
CA PRO A 36 5.61 -13.11 -6.11
C PRO A 36 6.21 -12.88 -7.49
N THR A 37 5.85 -13.75 -8.44
CA THR A 37 6.15 -13.60 -9.86
C THR A 37 5.14 -12.68 -10.55
N SER A 38 3.96 -12.50 -9.95
CA SER A 38 2.90 -11.59 -10.40
C SER A 38 2.12 -11.03 -9.21
N PHE A 39 1.47 -9.89 -9.45
CA PHE A 39 0.59 -9.21 -8.49
C PHE A 39 -0.81 -9.09 -9.08
N ASN A 40 -1.81 -9.30 -8.25
CA ASN A 40 -3.19 -8.95 -8.56
C ASN A 40 -3.42 -7.48 -8.28
N THR A 41 -4.14 -6.82 -9.17
CA THR A 41 -4.44 -5.39 -9.08
C THR A 41 -5.89 -5.17 -8.75
N ILE A 42 -6.19 -4.33 -7.76
CA ILE A 42 -7.56 -3.99 -7.39
C ILE A 42 -7.67 -2.48 -7.09
N HIS A 43 -8.77 -1.90 -7.58
CA HIS A 43 -9.19 -0.53 -7.29
C HIS A 43 -10.11 -0.51 -6.06
N VAL A 44 -9.76 0.28 -5.06
CA VAL A 44 -10.47 0.38 -3.79
C VAL A 44 -10.98 1.80 -3.61
N LYS A 45 -12.28 1.97 -3.37
CA LYS A 45 -12.82 3.30 -3.06
C LYS A 45 -12.33 3.73 -1.68
N TYR A 46 -12.03 5.02 -1.50
CA TYR A 46 -11.73 5.52 -0.17
C TYR A 46 -12.90 5.28 0.79
N ASP A 47 -12.57 5.10 2.06
CA ASP A 47 -13.51 4.93 3.18
C ASP A 47 -14.40 3.68 3.07
N THR A 48 -14.05 2.75 2.18
CA THR A 48 -14.71 1.45 2.08
C THR A 48 -13.88 0.37 2.74
N CYS A 49 -14.56 -0.51 3.49
CA CYS A 49 -13.94 -1.71 4.02
C CYS A 49 -13.65 -2.66 2.87
N PHE A 50 -12.37 -2.92 2.66
CA PHE A 50 -11.92 -3.87 1.66
C PHE A 50 -11.25 -5.06 2.33
N ASN A 51 -11.72 -6.25 1.97
CA ASN A 51 -11.18 -7.51 2.49
C ASN A 51 -10.12 -8.07 1.55
N TYR A 52 -8.87 -7.84 1.90
CA TYR A 52 -7.76 -8.67 1.44
C TYR A 52 -7.44 -9.59 2.60
N GLY A 53 -7.55 -10.91 2.43
CA GLY A 53 -6.79 -11.80 3.31
C GLY A 53 -5.33 -11.45 3.09
N LEU A 54 -4.72 -10.62 3.97
CA LEU A 54 -3.41 -10.02 3.71
C LEU A 54 -2.37 -11.13 3.74
N THR A 55 -2.07 -11.60 2.54
CA THR A 55 -1.02 -12.56 2.25
C THR A 55 0.28 -11.80 1.92
N PRO A 56 1.44 -12.46 1.96
CA PRO A 56 2.65 -11.88 2.53
C PRO A 56 3.27 -10.71 1.78
N SER A 57 2.82 -10.34 0.58
CA SER A 57 3.35 -9.19 -0.16
C SER A 57 2.22 -8.33 -0.72
N PHE A 58 2.13 -7.06 -0.31
CA PHE A 58 1.17 -6.11 -0.85
C PHE A 58 1.79 -4.73 -1.06
N MET A 59 1.17 -3.92 -1.90
CA MET A 59 1.51 -2.53 -2.14
C MET A 59 0.22 -1.74 -2.35
N ILE A 60 0.13 -0.60 -1.71
CA ILE A 60 -1.00 0.32 -1.83
C ILE A 60 -0.44 1.63 -2.37
N SER A 61 -1.12 2.20 -3.37
CA SER A 61 -0.74 3.44 -4.03
C SER A 61 -1.95 4.37 -4.12
N THR A 62 -1.77 5.63 -3.74
CA THR A 62 -2.79 6.68 -3.77
C THR A 62 -2.23 7.94 -4.43
N ILE A 63 -3.09 8.72 -5.07
CA ILE A 63 -2.73 10.05 -5.59
C ILE A 63 -2.70 11.08 -4.45
N SER A 64 -3.67 11.01 -3.56
CA SER A 64 -3.77 11.90 -2.40
C SER A 64 -3.08 11.29 -1.19
N ASP A 65 -2.66 12.16 -0.27
CA ASP A 65 -2.26 11.75 1.08
C ASP A 65 -3.39 10.93 1.71
N ALA A 66 -3.05 9.80 2.30
CA ALA A 66 -4.03 8.89 2.85
C ALA A 66 -3.52 8.17 4.11
N GLU A 67 -4.44 7.67 4.92
CA GLU A 67 -4.17 6.76 6.02
C GLU A 67 -4.74 5.39 5.66
N ILE A 68 -3.91 4.35 5.78
CA ILE A 68 -4.35 2.96 5.73
C ILE A 68 -4.64 2.52 7.16
N SER A 69 -5.86 2.05 7.40
CA SER A 69 -6.25 1.37 8.63
C SER A 69 -6.33 -0.13 8.37
N PHE A 70 -5.62 -0.92 9.18
CA PHE A 70 -5.58 -2.38 9.10
C PHE A 70 -6.43 -2.98 10.20
N PHE A 71 -7.23 -4.00 9.88
CA PHE A 71 -8.19 -4.63 10.79
C PHE A 71 -7.98 -6.13 10.88
N ARG A 72 -8.17 -6.72 12.06
CA ARG A 72 -8.06 -8.17 12.30
C ARG A 72 -9.22 -8.98 11.72
N ASP A 73 -10.32 -8.31 11.35
CA ASP A 73 -11.51 -8.96 10.82
C ASP A 73 -11.86 -8.43 9.43
N SER A 74 -12.68 -9.19 8.71
CA SER A 74 -13.20 -8.83 7.37
C SER A 74 -14.40 -7.89 7.40
N ARG A 75 -14.77 -7.36 8.57
CA ARG A 75 -15.83 -6.36 8.72
C ARG A 75 -15.26 -4.98 9.02
N CYS A 76 -13.94 -4.85 9.09
CA CYS A 76 -13.21 -3.66 9.48
C CYS A 76 -13.67 -3.09 10.85
N THR A 77 -13.88 -3.97 11.84
CA THR A 77 -14.32 -3.53 13.19
C THR A 77 -13.20 -3.52 14.23
N ASN A 78 -12.22 -4.42 14.13
CA ASN A 78 -11.12 -4.56 15.09
C ASN A 78 -9.82 -3.98 14.52
N LEU A 79 -9.58 -2.69 14.76
CA LEU A 79 -8.39 -1.97 14.28
C LEU A 79 -7.12 -2.51 14.97
N VAL A 80 -6.12 -2.88 14.18
CA VAL A 80 -4.82 -3.37 14.67
C VAL A 80 -3.66 -2.43 14.40
N ALA A 81 -3.70 -1.70 13.29
CA ALA A 81 -2.62 -0.79 12.92
C ALA A 81 -3.12 0.33 12.01
N LYS A 82 -2.38 1.43 11.99
CA LYS A 82 -2.57 2.55 11.07
C LYS A 82 -1.25 2.92 10.41
N LYS A 83 -1.31 3.35 9.16
CA LYS A 83 -0.15 3.82 8.42
C LYS A 83 -0.49 4.96 7.48
N ASP A 84 0.17 6.08 7.69
CA ASP A 84 0.14 7.20 6.75
C ASP A 84 0.93 6.87 5.48
N ILE A 85 0.35 7.20 4.33
CA ILE A 85 0.93 6.98 3.00
C ILE A 85 0.86 8.24 2.15
N CYS A 86 1.96 8.47 1.45
CA CYS A 86 2.19 9.68 0.65
C CYS A 86 2.60 9.24 -0.76
N GLY A 87 1.65 8.73 -1.52
CA GLY A 87 1.93 8.01 -2.77
C GLY A 87 1.81 6.51 -2.54
N SER A 88 2.93 5.80 -2.37
CA SER A 88 2.92 4.34 -2.31
C SER A 88 3.53 3.75 -1.04
N TYR A 89 2.91 2.69 -0.53
CA TYR A 89 3.40 1.90 0.59
C TYR A 89 3.40 0.42 0.21
N GLY A 90 4.60 -0.18 0.20
CA GLY A 90 4.80 -1.60 -0.06
C GLY A 90 5.20 -2.35 1.20
N TYR A 91 4.73 -3.56 1.33
CA TYR A 91 5.03 -4.47 2.41
C TYR A 91 5.32 -5.88 1.89
N LYS A 92 6.34 -6.53 2.46
CA LYS A 92 6.69 -7.92 2.18
C LYS A 92 7.11 -8.62 3.46
N THR A 93 6.45 -9.73 3.77
CA THR A 93 6.78 -10.66 4.85
C THR A 93 8.07 -11.41 4.45
N PRO A 94 9.03 -11.60 5.38
CA PRO A 94 8.96 -11.35 6.83
C PRO A 94 9.31 -9.92 7.28
N ASN A 95 9.56 -8.99 6.36
CA ASN A 95 10.22 -7.71 6.65
C ASN A 95 9.29 -6.59 7.13
N GLY A 96 8.30 -6.89 7.95
CA GLY A 96 7.86 -5.85 8.87
C GLY A 96 6.65 -6.19 9.71
N PRO A 97 5.74 -5.23 9.98
CA PRO A 97 5.07 -5.20 11.27
C PRO A 97 4.19 -6.45 11.47
N PRO A 98 4.41 -7.24 12.53
CA PRO A 98 3.59 -8.42 12.83
C PRO A 98 2.10 -8.11 12.87
N GLU A 99 1.73 -6.90 13.27
CA GLU A 99 0.35 -6.42 13.36
C GLU A 99 -0.35 -6.36 11.99
N ILE A 100 0.39 -6.04 10.93
CA ILE A 100 -0.12 -5.98 9.56
C ILE A 100 -0.29 -7.38 8.97
N VAL A 101 0.57 -8.33 9.36
CA VAL A 101 0.50 -9.74 8.91
C VAL A 101 -0.78 -10.42 9.41
N ALA A 102 -1.31 -9.98 10.55
CA ALA A 102 -2.54 -10.52 11.14
C ALA A 102 -3.82 -9.77 10.69
N ALA A 103 -3.74 -8.86 9.72
CA ALA A 103 -4.89 -8.11 9.23
C ALA A 103 -5.62 -8.82 8.08
N TYR A 104 -6.94 -8.68 8.03
CA TYR A 104 -7.86 -9.30 7.05
C TYR A 104 -8.71 -8.26 6.32
N GLY A 105 -8.81 -7.05 6.87
CA GLY A 105 -9.53 -5.93 6.29
C GLY A 105 -8.65 -4.68 6.27
N VAL A 106 -8.84 -3.84 5.26
CA VAL A 106 -8.20 -2.52 5.16
C VAL A 106 -9.24 -1.47 4.81
N ILE A 107 -9.10 -0.29 5.38
CA ILE A 107 -9.76 0.94 4.93
C ILE A 107 -8.66 1.92 4.55
N ILE A 108 -8.81 2.54 3.39
CA ILE A 108 -7.93 3.60 2.93
C ILE A 108 -8.74 4.90 3.00
N THR A 109 -8.32 5.84 3.83
CA THR A 109 -9.01 7.11 4.03
C THR A 109 -8.14 8.23 3.50
N LYS A 110 -8.70 9.08 2.63
CA LYS A 110 -8.01 10.29 2.17
C LYS A 110 -7.82 11.24 3.34
N LYS A 111 -6.61 11.73 3.54
CA LYS A 111 -6.25 12.65 4.61
C LYS A 111 -5.22 13.65 4.13
N ASP A 112 -5.70 14.78 3.64
CA ASP A 112 -4.86 15.84 3.08
C ASP A 112 -3.92 16.41 4.15
N GLY A 113 -2.64 16.60 3.80
CA GLY A 113 -1.67 17.29 4.66
C GLY A 113 -1.09 16.44 5.80
N ILE A 114 -1.38 15.14 5.83
CA ILE A 114 -0.70 14.19 6.73
C ILE A 114 0.77 14.07 6.37
N CYS A 115 1.09 14.15 5.08
CA CYS A 115 2.44 13.99 4.58
C CYS A 115 3.21 15.31 4.67
N LYS A 116 3.72 15.61 5.87
CA LYS A 116 4.57 16.78 6.09
C LYS A 116 5.98 16.50 5.58
N TYR A 117 6.23 16.77 4.30
CA TYR A 117 7.59 16.73 3.76
C TYR A 117 8.42 17.86 4.37
N LYS A 118 9.58 17.53 4.96
CA LYS A 118 10.59 18.57 5.28
C LYS A 118 10.99 19.23 3.97
N ARG A 119 10.60 20.49 3.80
CA ARG A 119 11.06 21.33 2.68
C ARG A 119 12.59 21.35 2.71
N ARG A 120 13.25 20.85 1.67
CA ARG A 120 14.71 20.94 1.55
C ARG A 120 15.09 22.42 1.70
N ARG A 121 15.85 22.78 2.73
CA ARG A 121 16.41 24.12 2.83
C ARG A 121 17.27 24.32 1.58
N ARG A 122 16.96 25.37 0.81
CA ARG A 122 17.91 25.85 -0.19
C ARG A 122 19.04 26.47 0.63
N GLU A 123 20.20 25.82 0.65
CA GLU A 123 21.42 26.47 1.08
C GLU A 123 21.67 27.59 0.07
N PHE A 124 21.65 28.83 0.55
CA PHE A 124 21.99 30.03 -0.21
C PHE A 124 23.45 30.37 0.04
#